data_AF-A0A1X7TC33-F1
#
_entry.id   AF-A0A1X7TC33-F1
#
_cell.length_a   1.000
_cell.length_b   1.000
_cell.length_c   1.000
_cell.angle_alpha   90.00
_cell.angle_beta   90.00
_cell.angle_gamma   90.00
#
_symmetry.space_group_name_H-M   'P 1'
#
loop_
_entity.id
_entity.type
_entity.pdbx_description
1 polymer ?
#
loop_
_entity_poly.entity_id
_entity_poly.type
_entity_poly.pdbx_seq_one_letter_code
_entity_poly.pdbx_strand_id
1 'polypeptide(L)' 'ASFMSKSLTVDNSTIKFQVWDTAGQERYRSLLPMYYRNAVAAIVVYDTTNE' A
#
# COMPACT_ATOMS: atom_id res chain seq x y z
N ALA A 1 -5.76 -0.36 -8.77
CA ALA A 1 -4.66 -0.61 -7.83
C ALA A 1 -3.46 -1.17 -8.58
N SER A 2 -2.26 -0.70 -8.25
CA SER A 2 -1.00 -1.30 -8.70
C SER A 2 -0.44 -2.18 -7.58
N PHE A 3 0.26 -3.25 -7.93
CA PHE A 3 0.87 -4.18 -6.98
C PHE A 3 2.38 -4.28 -7.21
N MET A 4 3.15 -4.24 -6.13
CA MET A 4 4.58 -4.45 -6.14
C MET A 4 4.98 -5.43 -5.04
N SER A 5 5.93 -6.32 -5.35
CA SER A 5 6.57 -7.21 -4.38
C SER A 5 8.07 -6.97 -4.38
N LYS A 6 8.67 -6.79 -3.20
CA LYS A 6 10.12 -6.63 -3.05
C LYS A 6 10.63 -7.32 -1.80
N SER A 7 11.69 -8.10 -1.91
CA SER A 7 12.37 -8.70 -0.75
C SER A 7 13.57 -7.85 -0.35
N LEU A 8 13.72 -7.60 0.95
CA LEU A 8 14.86 -6.85 1.51
C LEU A 8 15.36 -7.57 2.77
N THR A 9 16.67 -7.51 3.01
CA THR A 9 17.26 -7.97 4.26
C THR A 9 17.35 -6.80 5.23
N VAL A 10 16.71 -6.92 6.39
CA VAL A 10 16.71 -5.94 7.48
C VAL A 10 17.06 -6.71 8.76
N ASP A 11 18.06 -6.25 9.51
CA ASP A 11 18.48 -6.88 10.78
C ASP A 11 18.68 -8.40 10.67
N ASN A 12 19.47 -8.84 9.68
CA ASN A 12 19.71 -10.25 9.34
C ASN A 12 18.46 -11.09 9.00
N SER A 13 17.29 -10.47 8.83
CA SER A 13 16.04 -11.11 8.46
C SER A 13 15.63 -10.73 7.04
N THR A 14 15.31 -11.73 6.21
CA THR A 14 14.78 -11.48 4.86
C THR A 14 13.27 -11.26 4.94
N ILE A 15 12.82 -10.06 4.62
CA ILE A 15 11.41 -9.66 4.67
C ILE A 15 10.91 -9.45 3.24
N LYS A 16 9.76 -10.06 2.90
CA LYS A 16 9.06 -9.83 1.64
C LYS A 16 7.98 -8.78 1.82
N PHE A 17 8.20 -7.60 1.25
CA PHE A 17 7.23 -6.51 1.21
C PHE A 17 6.26 -6.73 0.04
N GLN A 18 4.97 -6.58 0.33
CA GLN A 18 3.88 -6.60 -0.64
C GLN A 18 3.16 -5.26 -0.54
N VAL A 19 3.35 -4.39 -1.52
CA VAL A 19 2.83 -3.02 -1.52
C VAL A 19 1.72 -2.93 -2.55
N TRP A 20 0.56 -2.46 -2.09
CA TRP A 20 -0.61 -2.20 -2.89
C TRP A 20 -0.80 -0.69 -3.00
N ASP A 21 -0.59 -0.14 -4.19
CA ASP A 21 -0.96 1.25 -4.47
C ASP A 21 -2.46 1.29 -4.80
N THR A 22 -3.21 1.99 -3.95
CA THR A 22 -4.67 2.12 -4.02
C THR A 22 -5.11 3.46 -4.62
N ALA A 23 -4.17 4.35 -4.97
CA ALA A 23 -4.49 5.61 -5.63
C ALA A 23 -5.09 5.33 -7.02
N GLY A 24 -6.20 6.01 -7.32
CA GLY A 24 -6.90 5.86 -8.58
C GLY A 24 -8.40 5.72 -8.39
N GLN A 25 -9.09 6.85 -8.54
CA GLN A 25 -10.53 7.02 -8.79
C GLN A 25 -11.50 6.46 -7.72
N GLU A 26 -12.36 7.34 -7.21
CA GLU A 26 -13.45 7.07 -6.26
C GLU A 26 -14.39 5.93 -6.70
N ARG A 27 -14.41 5.63 -8.01
CA ARG A 27 -15.12 4.51 -8.63
C ARG A 27 -14.71 3.14 -8.07
N TYR A 28 -13.55 3.02 -7.43
CA TYR A 28 -13.06 1.77 -6.83
C TYR A 28 -13.20 1.73 -5.30
N ARG A 29 -13.96 2.66 -4.69
CA ARG A 29 -14.17 2.71 -3.24
C ARG A 29 -14.73 1.42 -2.65
N SER A 30 -15.57 0.70 -3.41
CA SER A 30 -16.12 -0.60 -3.00
C SER A 30 -15.07 -1.71 -2.91
N LEU A 31 -13.90 -1.55 -3.54
CA LEU A 31 -12.80 -2.50 -3.52
C LEU A 31 -11.84 -2.25 -2.34
N LEU A 32 -11.94 -1.14 -1.62
CA LEU A 32 -11.05 -0.84 -0.49
C LEU A 32 -10.95 -1.96 0.57
N PRO A 33 -12.05 -2.64 0.96
CA PRO A 33 -11.95 -3.75 1.91
C PRO A 33 -11.06 -4.90 1.42
N MET A 34 -10.97 -5.10 0.10
CA MET A 34 -10.11 -6.14 -0.48
C MET A 34 -8.64 -5.75 -0.46
N TYR A 35 -8.32 -4.46 -0.65
CA TYR A 35 -6.95 -3.97 -0.77
C TYR A 35 -6.21 -3.88 0.57
N TYR A 36 -6.92 -3.68 1.68
CA TYR A 36 -6.32 -3.65 3.02
C TYR A 36 -6.51 -4.96 3.79
N ARG A 37 -7.13 -5.98 3.19
CA ARG A 37 -7.32 -7.28 3.86
C ARG A 37 -5.96 -7.90 4.16
N ASN A 38 -5.72 -8.21 5.44
CA ASN A 38 -4.44 -8.71 5.96
C ASN A 38 -3.25 -7.75 5.78
N ALA A 39 -3.49 -6.48 5.46
CA ALA A 39 -2.43 -5.48 5.45
C ALA A 39 -1.94 -5.25 6.89
N VAL A 40 -0.61 -5.28 7.07
CA VAL A 40 0.04 -5.05 8.37
C VAL A 40 0.23 -3.56 8.68
N ALA A 41 0.21 -2.71 7.65
CA ALA A 41 0.39 -1.28 7.76
C ALA A 41 -0.29 -0.56 6.59
N ALA A 42 -0.55 0.73 6.76
CA ALA A 42 -1.05 1.62 5.73
C ALA A 42 -0.15 2.87 5.62
N ILE A 43 0.03 3.37 4.40
CA ILE A 43 0.75 4.62 4.12
C ILE A 43 -0.26 5.59 3.53
N VAL A 44 -0.44 6.74 4.18
CA VAL A 44 -1.29 7.83 3.67
C VAL A 44 -0.38 8.92 3.13
N VAL A 45 -0.59 9.29 1.88
CA VAL A 45 0.17 10.33 1.19
C VAL A 45 -0.79 11.47 0.90
N TYR A 46 -0.38 12.69 1.22
CA TYR A 46 -1.09 13.92 0.89
C TYR A 46 -0.09 14.98 0.44
N ASP A 47 -0.57 15.98 -0.29
CA ASP A 47 0.22 17.14 -0.68
C ASP A 47 0.14 18.21 0.41
N THR A 48 1.28 18.60 0.97
CA THR A 48 1.39 19.63 2.02
C THR A 48 1.07 21.04 1.55
N THR A 49 1.03 21.26 0.23
CA THR A 49 0.76 22.56 -0.39
C THR A 49 -0.70 22.71 -0.85
N ASN A 50 -1.49 21.64 -0.75
CA ASN A 50 -2.90 21.64 -1.09
C ASN A 50 -3.73 21.83 0.19
N GLU A 51 -4.12 23.07 0.47
CA GLU A 51 -5.02 23.46 1.58
C GLU A 51 -6.46 22.95 1.40
#